data_AF-A0A3C0N3H1-F1
#
_entry.id   AF-A0A3C0N3H1-F1
#
_cell.length_a   1.000
_cell.length_b   1.000
_cell.length_c   1.000
_cell.angle_alpha   90.00
_cell.angle_beta   90.00
_cell.angle_gamma   90.00
#
_symmetry.space_group_name_H-M   'P 1'
#
loop_
_entity.id
_entity.type
_entity.pdbx_description
1 polymer ?
#
loop_
_entity_poly.entity_id
_entity_poly.type
_entity_poly.pdbx_seq_one_letter_code
_entity_poly.pdbx_strand_id
1 'polypeptide(L)'
;MRTGGKSKADEDDEEDDETTEDIDTEVEEGTGSKVKLKPWQQRKRKTMGYEAAGGRPIPLIDQVHRLMHLWKAGDVVKVDEYLDGKGLRRNALFHQLLQALIELAATGSDERSLLESISNHIAARSGTDQLNIPFEQ
;
A
#
# COMPACT_ATOMS: atom_id res chain seq x y z
N MET A 1 5.32 -21.21 44.70
CA MET A 1 5.73 -21.57 43.33
C MET A 1 6.13 -20.31 42.58
N ARG A 2 7.38 -20.29 42.09
CA ARG A 2 7.94 -19.60 40.91
C ARG A 2 7.73 -18.08 40.75
N THR A 3 8.86 -17.39 40.86
CA THR A 3 9.18 -16.04 40.38
C THR A 3 9.31 -16.00 38.85
N GLY A 4 9.25 -14.78 38.30
CA GLY A 4 9.69 -14.42 36.95
C GLY A 4 8.80 -13.29 36.41
N GLY A 5 9.28 -12.14 35.98
CA GLY A 5 10.62 -11.65 35.70
C GLY A 5 10.43 -10.25 35.11
N LYS A 6 11.41 -9.40 35.36
CA LYS A 6 11.39 -7.93 35.25
C LYS A 6 12.16 -7.54 33.99
N SER A 7 11.62 -6.65 33.17
CA SER A 7 12.42 -5.79 32.28
C SER A 7 11.77 -4.42 32.16
N LYS A 8 12.52 -3.43 32.63
CA LYS A 8 12.30 -1.99 32.59
C LYS A 8 13.31 -1.42 31.59
N ALA A 9 12.90 -0.44 30.79
CA ALA A 9 13.70 0.63 30.16
C ALA A 9 12.72 1.39 29.23
N ASP A 10 12.38 2.65 29.52
CA ASP A 10 13.15 3.86 29.15
C ASP A 10 13.09 4.09 27.63
N GLU A 11 12.96 5.29 27.09
CA GLU A 11 12.67 6.66 27.54
C GLU A 11 12.34 7.39 26.22
N ASP A 12 11.72 8.56 26.30
CA ASP A 12 11.66 9.51 25.17
C ASP A 12 13.05 9.68 24.56
N ASP A 13 13.15 9.68 23.23
CA ASP A 13 14.04 10.63 22.56
C ASP A 13 13.49 11.01 21.19
N GLU A 14 13.56 12.32 20.97
CA GLU A 14 13.07 13.06 19.83
C GLU A 14 14.04 12.90 18.64
N GLU A 15 13.52 13.00 17.42
CA GLU A 15 14.18 13.78 16.38
C GLU A 15 13.10 14.25 15.38
N ASP A 16 12.61 15.44 15.68
CA ASP A 16 12.10 16.41 14.72
C ASP A 16 13.32 17.04 14.02
N ASP A 17 13.48 16.79 12.73
CA ASP A 17 13.79 17.77 11.68
C ASP A 17 14.17 17.01 10.40
N GLU A 18 13.45 17.27 9.32
CA GLU A 18 14.06 17.74 8.06
C GLU A 18 12.93 18.09 7.07
N THR A 19 12.59 19.37 7.12
CA THR A 19 12.23 20.25 5.98
C THR A 19 11.34 19.66 4.87
N THR A 20 10.03 19.83 5.03
CA THR A 20 9.13 19.90 3.86
C THR A 20 8.95 21.37 3.49
N GLU A 21 9.71 21.83 2.51
CA GLU A 21 9.51 23.14 1.89
C GLU A 21 8.06 23.23 1.39
N ASP A 22 7.33 24.17 1.98
CA ASP A 22 5.96 24.53 1.64
C ASP A 22 5.96 25.15 0.24
N ILE A 23 5.76 24.32 -0.79
CA ILE A 23 5.43 24.80 -2.14
C ILE A 23 3.99 25.33 -2.08
N ASP A 24 3.89 26.59 -1.67
CA ASP A 24 2.71 27.42 -1.77
C ASP A 24 2.45 27.67 -3.27
N THR A 25 1.68 26.77 -3.88
CA THR A 25 1.07 27.04 -5.18
C THR A 25 -0.26 27.69 -4.90
N GLU A 26 -0.26 29.02 -4.86
CA GLU A 26 -1.46 29.85 -4.87
C GLU A 26 -2.28 29.47 -6.12
N VAL A 27 -3.40 28.74 -5.92
CA VAL A 27 -4.33 28.43 -7.00
C VAL A 27 -5.65 29.10 -6.67
N GLU A 28 -5.96 30.12 -7.46
CA GLU A 28 -7.17 30.93 -7.42
C GLU A 28 -8.46 30.17 -7.13
N GLU A 29 -9.33 30.89 -6.42
CA GLU A 29 -10.69 30.53 -6.01
C GLU A 29 -11.53 29.97 -7.15
N GLY A 30 -11.83 28.68 -7.02
CA GLY A 30 -13.04 28.08 -7.55
C GLY A 30 -13.68 27.25 -6.44
N THR A 31 -14.99 27.36 -6.25
CA THR A 31 -15.78 26.67 -5.20
C THR A 31 -15.91 25.15 -5.42
N GLY A 32 -14.91 24.51 -6.03
CA GLY A 32 -14.74 23.07 -6.05
C GLY A 32 -13.86 22.65 -4.88
N SER A 33 -14.38 21.88 -3.93
CA SER A 33 -13.55 21.29 -2.88
C SER A 33 -12.45 20.44 -3.51
N LYS A 34 -11.23 20.98 -3.62
CA LYS A 34 -10.03 20.24 -4.05
C LYS A 34 -9.67 19.25 -2.94
N VAL A 35 -10.08 17.99 -3.13
CA VAL A 35 -9.68 16.89 -2.25
C VAL A 35 -8.32 16.37 -2.72
N LYS A 36 -7.26 16.59 -1.94
CA LYS A 36 -5.96 15.96 -2.15
C LYS A 36 -5.93 14.59 -1.47
N LEU A 37 -5.38 13.58 -2.14
CA LEU A 37 -5.14 12.29 -1.51
C LEU A 37 -4.01 12.43 -0.49
N LYS A 38 -4.25 11.98 0.75
CA LYS A 38 -3.18 11.85 1.74
C LYS A 38 -2.15 10.81 1.28
N PRO A 39 -0.85 11.05 1.49
CA PRO A 39 0.21 10.09 1.18
C PRO A 39 0.05 8.81 2.01
N TRP A 40 0.53 7.69 1.46
CA TRP A 40 0.35 6.35 2.03
C TRP A 40 0.93 6.20 3.46
N GLN A 41 1.99 6.93 3.79
CA GLN A 41 2.65 6.90 5.10
C GLN A 41 1.77 7.49 6.21
N GLN A 42 0.93 8.48 5.85
CA GLN A 42 -0.02 9.11 6.78
C GLN A 42 -1.28 8.25 6.99
N ARG A 43 -1.42 7.18 6.21
CA ARG A 43 -2.56 6.26 6.24
C ARG A 43 -2.25 5.04 7.11
N LYS A 44 -2.40 5.20 8.44
CA LYS A 44 -2.04 4.18 9.46
C LYS A 44 -3.24 3.46 10.12
N ARG A 45 -4.47 3.60 9.61
CA ARG A 45 -5.66 2.98 10.24
C ARG A 45 -5.57 1.45 10.22
N LYS A 46 -5.76 0.82 11.39
CA LYS A 46 -5.66 -0.64 11.58
C LYS A 46 -6.65 -1.47 10.74
N THR A 47 -7.76 -0.86 10.32
CA THR A 47 -8.81 -1.49 9.48
C THR A 47 -8.60 -1.27 7.98
N MET A 48 -7.52 -0.60 7.56
CA MET A 48 -7.27 -0.31 6.15
C MET A 48 -6.99 -1.59 5.36
N GLY A 49 -7.69 -1.77 4.25
CA GLY A 49 -7.57 -2.98 3.44
C GLY A 49 -8.40 -4.17 3.95
N TYR A 50 -9.25 -3.98 4.97
CA TYR A 50 -10.15 -5.01 5.50
C TYR A 50 -11.60 -4.56 5.40
N GLU A 51 -12.52 -5.52 5.27
CA GLU A 51 -13.95 -5.23 5.16
C GLU A 51 -14.42 -4.44 6.38
N ALA A 52 -15.09 -3.31 6.13
CA ALA A 52 -15.70 -2.54 7.19
C ALA A 52 -16.87 -3.34 7.78
N ALA A 53 -17.21 -3.06 9.05
CA ALA A 53 -18.41 -3.61 9.68
C ALA A 53 -19.63 -3.37 8.76
N GLY A 54 -20.31 -4.44 8.36
CA GLY A 54 -21.44 -4.41 7.43
C GLY A 54 -21.15 -4.91 6.01
N GLY A 55 -20.00 -5.53 5.73
CA GLY A 55 -19.73 -6.20 4.45
C GLY A 55 -19.55 -5.24 3.27
N ARG A 56 -19.24 -3.97 3.55
CA ARG A 56 -19.00 -2.96 2.51
C ARG A 56 -17.70 -3.29 1.76
N PRO A 57 -17.69 -3.26 0.42
CA PRO A 57 -16.49 -3.54 -0.35
C PRO A 57 -15.37 -2.55 0.00
N ILE A 58 -14.16 -3.08 0.11
CA ILE A 58 -12.96 -2.31 0.46
C ILE A 58 -12.61 -1.41 -0.72
N PRO A 59 -12.44 -0.09 -0.54
CA PRO A 59 -12.01 0.81 -1.62
C PRO A 59 -10.68 0.33 -2.23
N LEU A 60 -10.56 0.33 -3.56
CA LEU A 60 -9.35 -0.14 -4.26
C LEU A 60 -8.08 0.58 -3.79
N ILE A 61 -8.18 1.89 -3.54
CA ILE A 61 -7.06 2.70 -3.04
C ILE A 61 -6.56 2.24 -1.66
N ASP A 62 -7.46 1.74 -0.80
CA ASP A 62 -7.07 1.23 0.51
C ASP A 62 -6.42 -0.16 0.42
N GLN A 63 -6.76 -0.94 -0.62
CA GLN A 63 -6.10 -2.21 -0.92
C GLN A 63 -4.66 -1.99 -1.42
N VAL A 64 -4.43 -0.98 -2.26
CA VAL A 64 -3.07 -0.58 -2.69
C VAL A 64 -2.22 -0.14 -1.50
N HIS A 65 -2.74 0.75 -0.64
CA HIS A 65 -2.00 1.17 0.55
C HIS A 65 -1.71 0.01 1.51
N ARG A 66 -2.61 -0.95 1.64
CA ARG A 66 -2.36 -2.16 2.44
C ARG A 66 -1.19 -2.96 1.88
N LEU A 67 -1.13 -3.14 0.56
CA LEU A 67 -0.01 -3.81 -0.10
C LEU A 67 1.31 -3.06 0.10
N MET A 68 1.31 -1.73 0.02
CA MET A 68 2.48 -0.90 0.29
C MET A 68 3.01 -1.11 1.72
N HIS A 69 2.12 -1.18 2.72
CA HIS A 69 2.51 -1.47 4.10
C HIS A 69 3.09 -2.87 4.28
N LEU A 70 2.46 -3.89 3.68
CA LEU A 70 2.94 -5.27 3.74
C LEU A 70 4.31 -5.42 3.04
N TRP A 71 4.48 -4.76 1.91
CA TRP A 71 5.73 -4.76 1.15
C TRP A 71 6.86 -4.04 1.91
N LYS A 72 6.58 -2.86 2.49
CA LYS A 72 7.55 -2.12 3.29
C LYS A 72 7.98 -2.89 4.55
N ALA A 73 7.10 -3.70 5.11
CA ALA A 73 7.41 -4.60 6.23
C ALA A 73 8.23 -5.84 5.81
N GLY A 74 8.43 -6.09 4.51
CA GLY A 74 9.16 -7.26 4.00
C GLY A 74 8.35 -8.56 4.01
N ASP A 75 7.05 -8.52 4.32
CA ASP A 75 6.18 -9.68 4.45
C ASP A 75 5.63 -10.13 3.08
N VAL A 76 6.49 -10.56 2.15
CA VAL A 76 6.09 -10.94 0.77
C VAL A 76 5.04 -12.06 0.74
N VAL A 77 5.09 -13.00 1.69
CA VAL A 77 4.07 -14.06 1.81
C VAL A 77 2.69 -13.47 2.05
N LYS A 78 2.56 -12.49 2.95
CA LYS A 78 1.28 -11.83 3.24
C LYS A 78 0.80 -10.97 2.08
N VAL A 79 1.73 -10.38 1.32
CA VAL A 79 1.40 -9.67 0.08
C VAL A 79 0.69 -10.62 -0.88
N ASP A 80 1.26 -11.81 -1.07
CA ASP A 80 0.68 -12.82 -1.96
C ASP A 80 -0.67 -13.34 -1.46
N GLU A 81 -0.78 -13.71 -0.18
CA GLU A 81 -2.05 -14.13 0.43
C GLU A 81 -3.13 -13.06 0.27
N TYR A 82 -2.77 -11.78 0.41
CA TYR A 82 -3.72 -10.67 0.27
C TYR A 82 -4.16 -10.49 -1.20
N LEU A 83 -3.21 -10.54 -2.14
CA LEU A 83 -3.49 -10.45 -3.57
C LEU A 83 -4.44 -11.58 -4.03
N ASP A 84 -4.21 -12.80 -3.55
CA ASP A 84 -5.04 -13.95 -3.88
C ASP A 84 -6.40 -13.92 -3.20
N GLY A 85 -6.43 -13.64 -1.90
CA GLY A 85 -7.67 -13.58 -1.13
C GLY A 85 -8.64 -12.50 -1.61
N LYS A 86 -8.14 -11.43 -2.23
CA LYS A 86 -8.96 -10.37 -2.84
C LYS A 86 -9.08 -10.47 -4.36
N GLY A 87 -8.47 -11.48 -4.98
CA GLY A 87 -8.53 -11.68 -6.43
C GLY A 87 -7.95 -10.52 -7.23
N LEU A 88 -6.97 -9.80 -6.68
CA LEU A 88 -6.46 -8.56 -7.28
C LEU A 88 -5.61 -8.83 -8.52
N ARG A 89 -4.93 -9.97 -8.59
CA ARG A 89 -4.06 -10.34 -9.73
C ARG A 89 -4.81 -10.38 -11.07
N ARG A 90 -6.08 -10.77 -11.04
CA ARG A 90 -6.94 -10.87 -12.24
C ARG A 90 -7.83 -9.64 -12.45
N ASN A 91 -7.73 -8.63 -11.59
CA ASN A 91 -8.60 -7.46 -11.63
C ASN A 91 -7.97 -6.34 -12.48
N ALA A 92 -8.46 -6.14 -13.71
CA ALA A 92 -7.94 -5.13 -14.62
C ALA A 92 -8.01 -3.69 -14.06
N LEU A 93 -9.05 -3.34 -13.30
CA LEU A 93 -9.17 -2.00 -12.69
C LEU A 93 -8.10 -1.77 -11.63
N PHE A 94 -7.71 -2.82 -10.90
CA PHE A 94 -6.63 -2.74 -9.93
C PHE A 94 -5.29 -2.43 -10.62
N HIS A 95 -5.00 -3.10 -11.73
CA HIS A 95 -3.80 -2.83 -12.54
C HIS A 95 -3.78 -1.41 -13.10
N GLN A 96 -4.91 -0.94 -13.65
CA GLN A 96 -5.03 0.43 -14.15
C GLN A 96 -4.83 1.47 -13.04
N LEU A 97 -5.41 1.24 -11.86
CA LEU A 97 -5.21 2.11 -10.70
C LEU A 97 -3.75 2.13 -10.27
N LEU A 98 -3.11 0.97 -10.16
CA LEU A 98 -1.70 0.86 -9.76
C LEU A 98 -0.80 1.63 -10.73
N GLN A 99 -1.03 1.49 -12.03
CA GLN A 99 -0.31 2.22 -13.07
C GLN A 99 -0.52 3.74 -12.96
N ALA A 100 -1.76 4.19 -12.78
CA ALA A 100 -2.06 5.61 -12.62
C ALA A 100 -1.39 6.22 -11.38
N LEU A 101 -1.27 5.46 -10.28
CA LEU A 101 -0.56 5.91 -9.08
C LEU A 101 0.95 5.99 -9.30
N ILE A 102 1.54 5.07 -10.05
CA ILE A 102 2.96 5.14 -10.45
C ILE A 102 3.21 6.41 -11.27
N GLU A 103 2.36 6.69 -12.25
CA GLU A 103 2.49 7.87 -13.12
C GLU A 103 2.29 9.19 -12.37
N LEU A 104 1.44 9.19 -11.34
CA LEU A 104 1.21 10.36 -10.50
C LEU A 104 2.34 10.61 -9.48
N ALA A 105 3.02 9.57 -9.03
CA ALA A 105 4.08 9.69 -8.02
C ALA A 105 5.32 10.39 -8.59
N ALA A 106 5.90 11.30 -7.80
CA ALA A 106 7.08 12.05 -8.18
C ALA A 106 8.24 11.13 -8.57
N THR A 107 8.96 11.48 -9.63
CA THR A 107 10.11 10.74 -10.12
C THR A 107 11.17 10.59 -9.02
N GLY A 108 11.66 9.37 -8.80
CA GLY A 108 12.64 9.09 -7.76
C GLY A 108 12.10 9.03 -6.33
N SER A 109 10.78 9.17 -6.13
CA SER A 109 10.18 9.02 -4.80
C SER A 109 10.12 7.55 -4.35
N ASP A 110 10.27 7.34 -3.05
CA ASP A 110 10.07 6.03 -2.40
C ASP A 110 8.72 5.40 -2.72
N GLU A 111 7.67 6.22 -2.80
CA GLU A 111 6.32 5.79 -3.16
C GLU A 111 6.30 5.19 -4.56
N ARG A 112 6.91 5.87 -5.53
CA ARG A 112 7.00 5.37 -6.90
C ARG A 112 7.76 4.05 -6.95
N SER A 113 8.94 3.97 -6.33
CA SER A 113 9.74 2.74 -6.29
C SER A 113 9.01 1.58 -5.62
N LEU A 114 8.21 1.85 -4.58
CA LEU A 114 7.42 0.84 -3.89
C LEU A 114 6.29 0.30 -4.78
N LEU A 115 5.55 1.20 -5.45
CA LEU A 115 4.46 0.84 -6.36
C LEU A 115 4.99 0.09 -7.60
N GLU A 116 6.12 0.51 -8.16
CA GLU A 116 6.81 -0.17 -9.26
C GLU A 116 7.25 -1.58 -8.84
N SER A 117 7.82 -1.74 -7.63
CA SER A 117 8.21 -3.05 -7.11
C SER A 117 7.02 -4.00 -6.97
N ILE A 118 5.89 -3.52 -6.43
CA ILE A 118 4.65 -4.30 -6.32
C ILE A 118 4.10 -4.66 -7.71
N SER A 119 4.10 -3.72 -8.65
CA SER A 119 3.65 -3.95 -10.03
C SER A 119 4.48 -5.05 -10.72
N ASN A 120 5.80 -4.97 -10.61
CA ASN A 120 6.73 -5.97 -11.13
C ASN A 120 6.50 -7.36 -10.52
N HIS A 121 6.26 -7.43 -9.21
CA HIS A 121 5.95 -8.68 -8.51
C HIS A 121 4.68 -9.36 -9.04
N ILE A 122 3.62 -8.57 -9.27
CA ILE A 122 2.36 -9.08 -9.81
C ILE A 122 2.55 -9.56 -11.27
N ALA A 123 3.28 -8.81 -12.09
CA ALA A 123 3.55 -9.18 -13.47
C ALA A 123 4.36 -10.49 -13.58
N ALA A 124 5.42 -10.63 -12.76
CA ALA A 124 6.24 -11.84 -12.72
C ALA A 124 5.43 -13.10 -12.38
N ARG A 125 4.49 -12.99 -11.44
CA ARG A 125 3.62 -14.09 -11.00
C ARG A 125 2.50 -14.41 -11.99
N SER A 126 2.00 -13.40 -12.70
CA SER A 126 1.00 -13.58 -13.75
C SER A 126 1.56 -14.36 -14.95
N GLY A 127 2.86 -14.25 -15.22
CA GLY A 127 3.55 -15.06 -16.23
C GLY A 127 3.69 -16.54 -15.84
N THR A 128 3.86 -16.84 -14.54
CA THR A 128 3.94 -18.23 -14.05
C THR A 128 2.58 -18.94 -14.00
N ASP A 129 1.50 -18.21 -13.74
CA ASP A 129 0.13 -18.78 -13.66
C ASP A 129 -0.41 -19.18 -15.05
N GLN A 130 -0.02 -18.47 -16.11
CA GLN A 130 -0.43 -18.77 -17.50
C GLN A 130 0.18 -20.05 -18.10
N LEU A 131 1.21 -20.63 -17.48
CA LEU A 131 1.89 -21.82 -17.98
C LEU A 131 1.37 -23.13 -17.36
N ASN A 132 0.45 -23.08 -16.40
CA ASN A 132 -0.11 -24.26 -15.74
C ASN A 132 -1.42 -24.71 -16.40
N ILE A 133 -1.38 -25.00 -17.69
CA ILE A 133 -2.50 -25.65 -18.40
C ILE A 133 -2.25 -27.17 -18.31
N PRO A 134 -3.11 -27.95 -17.62
CA PRO A 134 -2.96 -29.40 -17.60
C PRO A 134 -3.21 -29.96 -19.00
N PHE A 135 -2.19 -30.64 -19.55
CA PHE A 135 -2.31 -31.42 -20.76
C PHE A 135 -2.97 -32.75 -20.36
N GLU A 136 -4.30 -32.84 -20.48
CA GLU A 136 -4.98 -34.14 -20.45
C GLU A 136 -4.75 -34.85 -21.79
N GLN A 137 -4.14 -36.04 -21.73
CA GLN A 137 -4.07 -37.02 -22.82
C GLN A 137 -5.08 -38.13 -22.58
#